data_AF-A0A379VZ80-F1
#
_entry.id   AF-A0A379VZ80-F1
#
_cell.length_a   1.000
_cell.length_b   1.000
_cell.length_c   1.000
_cell.angle_alpha   90.00
_cell.angle_beta   90.00
_cell.angle_gamma   90.00
#
_symmetry.space_group_name_H-M   'P 1'
#
loop_
_entity.id
_entity.type
_entity.pdbx_description
1 polymer ?
#
loop_
_entity_poly.entity_id
_entity_poly.type
_entity_poly.pdbx_seq_one_letter_code
_entity_poly.pdbx_strand_id
1 'polypeptide(L)'
;MEAGIDGLTGPLDWRLSAYHYKVQNLIDYKDNQYVNLKSATIKGLEWTGNITTGPVDHHLTLQYVDPRDDETNKVLYRRAKQQVKYELTGQIFELGWNVMYQYLGERYDKDYDNNRDVKMGGFELVGYWSFISGHLTSDSSW
;
A
#
# COMPACT_ATOMS: atom_id res chain seq x y z
N MET A 1 -8.38 -16.16 -4.44
CA MET A 1 -7.29 -16.71 -5.26
C MET A 1 -6.26 -15.63 -5.45
N GLU A 2 -4.99 -15.98 -5.32
CA GLU A 2 -3.85 -15.09 -5.51
C GLU A 2 -2.89 -15.79 -6.45
N ALA A 3 -2.35 -15.06 -7.41
CA ALA A 3 -1.35 -15.53 -8.34
C ALA A 3 -0.24 -14.49 -8.44
N GLY A 4 1.01 -14.91 -8.38
CA GLY A 4 2.14 -14.01 -8.48
C GLY A 4 3.24 -14.56 -9.36
N ILE A 5 4.02 -13.65 -9.90
CA ILE A 5 5.27 -13.92 -10.60
C ILE A 5 6.35 -13.01 -9.99
N ASP A 6 7.49 -13.60 -9.68
CA ASP A 6 8.69 -12.90 -9.24
C ASP A 6 9.82 -13.10 -10.25
N GLY A 7 10.79 -12.21 -10.22
CA GLY A 7 11.91 -12.25 -11.13
C GLY A 7 13.05 -11.35 -10.70
N LEU A 8 14.25 -11.74 -11.12
CA LEU A 8 15.45 -10.94 -10.99
C LEU A 8 15.85 -10.45 -12.38
N THR A 9 15.93 -9.13 -12.56
CA THR A 9 16.33 -8.50 -13.82
C THR A 9 17.49 -7.53 -13.57
N GLY A 10 18.71 -8.08 -13.63
CA GLY A 10 19.91 -7.35 -13.24
C GLY A 10 19.92 -7.07 -11.72
N PRO A 11 20.09 -5.81 -11.27
CA PRO A 11 20.03 -5.45 -9.85
C PRO A 11 18.59 -5.28 -9.32
N LEU A 12 17.58 -5.38 -10.18
CA LEU A 12 16.17 -5.25 -9.81
C LEU A 12 15.59 -6.61 -9.47
N ASP A 13 15.26 -6.81 -8.20
CA ASP A 13 14.40 -7.89 -7.73
C ASP A 13 12.96 -7.37 -7.71
N TRP A 14 12.05 -8.03 -8.41
CA TRP A 14 10.68 -7.57 -8.53
C TRP A 14 9.69 -8.71 -8.38
N ARG A 15 8.49 -8.36 -7.91
CA ARG A 15 7.36 -9.28 -7.82
C ARG A 15 6.08 -8.59 -8.26
N LEU A 16 5.29 -9.28 -9.06
CA LEU A 16 3.95 -8.88 -9.45
C LEU A 16 2.95 -9.92 -8.93
N SER A 17 2.02 -9.49 -8.09
CA SER A 17 0.98 -10.31 -7.51
C SER A 17 -0.39 -9.78 -7.90
N ALA A 18 -1.26 -10.63 -8.42
CA ALA A 18 -2.66 -10.35 -8.65
C ALA A 18 -3.52 -11.16 -7.69
N TYR A 19 -4.49 -10.52 -7.07
CA TYR A 19 -5.40 -11.18 -6.15
C TYR A 19 -6.86 -10.92 -6.50
N HIS A 20 -7.66 -11.96 -6.26
CA HIS A 20 -9.10 -11.98 -6.45
C HIS A 20 -9.72 -12.63 -5.22
N TYR A 21 -10.36 -11.83 -4.37
CA TYR A 21 -11.10 -12.32 -3.22
C TYR A 21 -12.58 -12.05 -3.42
N LYS A 22 -13.39 -13.09 -3.22
CA LYS A 22 -14.84 -12.95 -3.15
C LYS A 22 -15.23 -13.06 -1.69
N VAL A 23 -15.73 -11.97 -1.13
CA VAL A 23 -16.28 -11.93 0.23
C VAL A 23 -17.79 -12.14 0.10
N GLN A 24 -18.29 -13.21 0.71
CA GLN A 24 -19.73 -13.49 0.81
C GLN A 24 -20.22 -13.07 2.20
N ASN A 25 -21.45 -12.57 2.30
CA ASN A 25 -22.07 -12.07 3.55
C ASN A 25 -21.36 -10.86 4.17
N LEU A 26 -21.20 -9.78 3.41
CA LEU A 26 -20.71 -8.53 3.98
C LEU A 26 -21.89 -7.85 4.72
N ILE A 27 -21.75 -7.68 6.03
CA ILE A 27 -22.73 -6.92 6.82
C ILE A 27 -22.43 -5.43 6.58
N ASP A 28 -23.34 -4.74 5.89
CA ASP A 28 -23.27 -3.28 5.75
C ASP A 28 -24.25 -2.62 6.72
N TYR A 29 -23.89 -1.42 7.17
CA TYR A 29 -24.69 -0.65 8.09
C TYR A 29 -25.25 0.55 7.36
N LYS A 30 -26.54 0.49 7.01
CA LYS A 30 -27.22 1.53 6.25
C LYS A 30 -28.56 1.86 6.92
N ASP A 31 -28.86 3.15 7.08
CA ASP A 31 -30.14 3.65 7.61
C ASP A 31 -30.57 3.02 8.94
N ASN A 32 -29.65 2.93 9.92
CA ASN A 32 -29.88 2.34 11.25
C ASN A 32 -30.29 0.85 11.23
N GLN A 33 -30.06 0.13 10.13
CA GLN A 33 -30.34 -1.29 9.97
C GLN A 33 -29.13 -2.05 9.40
N TYR A 34 -28.95 -3.30 9.84
CA TYR A 34 -27.99 -4.22 9.25
C TYR A 34 -28.56 -4.77 7.95
N VAL A 35 -27.96 -4.41 6.82
CA VAL A 35 -28.33 -4.94 5.51
C VAL A 35 -27.22 -5.89 5.04
N ASN A 36 -27.63 -7.05 4.52
CA ASN A 36 -26.71 -8.09 4.09
C ASN A 36 -26.32 -7.83 2.63
N LEU A 37 -25.12 -7.28 2.39
CA LEU A 37 -24.52 -7.23 1.05
C LEU A 37 -24.10 -8.66 0.69
N LYS A 38 -24.87 -9.31 -0.18
CA LYS A 38 -24.72 -10.73 -0.52
C LYS A 38 -23.29 -11.10 -0.95
N SER A 39 -22.63 -10.29 -1.77
CA SER A 39 -21.23 -10.54 -2.16
C SER A 39 -20.51 -9.32 -2.71
N ALA A 40 -19.24 -9.19 -2.36
CA ALA A 40 -18.32 -8.23 -2.96
C ALA A 40 -17.08 -8.96 -3.49
N THR A 41 -16.63 -8.55 -4.68
CA THR A 41 -15.39 -9.03 -5.28
C THR A 41 -14.33 -7.95 -5.18
N ILE A 42 -13.22 -8.27 -4.51
CA ILE A 42 -12.03 -7.43 -4.44
C ILE A 42 -11.02 -7.99 -5.42
N LYS A 43 -10.72 -7.20 -6.45
CA LYS A 43 -9.61 -7.46 -7.36
C LYS A 43 -8.50 -6.47 -7.08
N GLY A 44 -7.27 -6.92 -7.11
CA GLY A 44 -6.14 -6.03 -7.01
C GLY A 44 -4.90 -6.59 -7.66
N LEU A 45 -3.98 -5.67 -7.92
CA LEU A 45 -2.67 -5.92 -8.46
C LEU A 45 -1.68 -5.19 -7.55
N GLU A 46 -0.61 -5.87 -7.20
CA GLU A 46 0.49 -5.32 -6.44
C GLU A 46 1.78 -5.64 -7.16
N TRP A 47 2.59 -4.61 -7.37
CA TRP A 47 3.94 -4.75 -7.89
C TRP A 47 4.91 -4.20 -6.86
N THR A 48 5.93 -4.98 -6.54
CA THR A 48 7.04 -4.55 -5.68
C THR A 48 8.34 -4.64 -6.47
N GLY A 49 9.23 -3.70 -6.23
CA GLY A 49 10.55 -3.64 -6.83
C GLY A 49 11.58 -3.18 -5.80
N ASN A 50 12.67 -3.94 -5.71
CA ASN A 50 13.81 -3.69 -4.85
C ASN A 50 15.05 -3.51 -5.72
N ILE A 51 15.78 -2.43 -5.51
CA ILE A 51 17.07 -2.21 -6.16
C ILE A 51 18.04 -1.62 -5.17
N THR A 52 19.24 -2.17 -5.12
CA THR A 52 20.35 -1.63 -4.32
C THR A 52 21.30 -0.89 -5.26
N THR A 53 21.48 0.41 -5.02
CA THR A 53 22.38 1.28 -5.80
C THR A 53 23.49 1.78 -4.88
N GLY A 54 24.57 1.00 -4.77
CA GLY A 54 25.68 1.33 -3.87
C GLY A 54 25.28 1.22 -2.39
N PRO A 55 25.43 2.28 -1.57
CA PRO A 55 25.06 2.27 -0.15
C PRO A 55 23.57 2.56 0.10
N VAL A 56 22.75 2.58 -0.96
CA VAL A 56 21.33 2.95 -0.90
C VAL A 56 20.46 1.81 -1.40
N ASP A 57 19.49 1.43 -0.59
CA ASP A 57 18.43 0.50 -0.94
C ASP A 57 17.16 1.26 -1.29
N HIS A 58 16.57 0.91 -2.43
CA HIS A 58 15.35 1.48 -2.94
C HIS A 58 14.26 0.42 -2.92
N HIS A 59 13.14 0.70 -2.25
CA HIS A 59 11.97 -0.16 -2.20
C HIS A 59 10.75 0.57 -2.76
N LEU A 60 10.20 0.08 -3.87
CA LEU A 60 9.02 0.63 -4.52
C LEU A 60 7.87 -0.37 -4.46
N THR A 61 6.72 0.06 -3.96
CA THR A 61 5.47 -0.70 -4.00
C THR A 61 4.41 0.11 -4.74
N LEU A 62 3.84 -0.50 -5.77
CA LEU A 62 2.71 0.01 -6.54
C LEU A 62 1.52 -0.92 -6.30
N GLN A 63 0.41 -0.37 -5.83
CA GLN A 63 -0.80 -1.13 -5.59
C GLN A 63 -1.97 -0.52 -6.33
N TYR A 64 -2.72 -1.37 -7.04
CA TYR A 64 -3.99 -1.05 -7.66
C TYR A 64 -5.09 -1.95 -7.09
N VAL A 65 -6.19 -1.36 -6.63
CA VAL A 65 -7.31 -2.12 -6.06
C VAL A 65 -8.63 -1.62 -6.67
N ASP A 66 -9.42 -2.56 -7.18
CA ASP A 66 -10.77 -2.31 -7.69
C ASP A 66 -11.76 -3.20 -6.93
N PRO A 67 -12.21 -2.75 -5.74
CA PRO A 67 -13.20 -3.47 -4.96
C PRO A 67 -14.59 -3.13 -5.51
N ARG A 68 -15.34 -4.13 -5.97
CA ARG A 68 -16.70 -3.92 -6.52
C ARG A 68 -17.73 -4.79 -5.82
N ASP A 69 -18.92 -4.23 -5.70
CA ASP A 69 -20.14 -4.94 -5.32
C ASP A 69 -20.62 -5.80 -6.50
N ASP A 70 -20.88 -7.09 -6.26
CA ASP A 70 -21.24 -8.01 -7.35
C ASP A 70 -22.69 -7.87 -7.83
N GLU A 71 -23.59 -7.27 -7.05
CA GLU A 71 -25.01 -7.09 -7.43
C GLU A 71 -25.25 -5.77 -8.17
N THR A 72 -24.54 -4.71 -7.78
CA THR A 72 -24.72 -3.36 -8.35
C THR A 72 -23.56 -2.90 -9.22
N ASN A 73 -22.46 -3.66 -9.27
CA ASN A 73 -21.21 -3.32 -9.96
C ASN A 73 -20.61 -1.98 -9.51
N LYS A 74 -21.03 -1.46 -8.34
CA LYS A 74 -20.53 -0.21 -7.77
C LYS A 74 -19.21 -0.45 -7.03
N VAL A 75 -18.28 0.49 -7.15
CA VAL A 75 -17.00 0.44 -6.44
C VAL A 75 -17.27 0.60 -4.94
N LEU A 76 -16.71 -0.29 -4.11
CA LEU A 76 -16.78 -0.18 -2.66
C LEU A 76 -16.02 1.07 -2.19
N TYR A 77 -16.68 1.86 -1.37
CA TYR A 77 -16.23 3.17 -0.92
C TYR A 77 -14.94 3.11 -0.06
N ARG A 78 -14.25 4.26 0.05
CA ARG A 78 -13.12 4.52 0.98
C ARG A 78 -11.78 3.84 0.72
N ARG A 79 -11.62 3.06 -0.35
CA ARG A 79 -10.31 2.50 -0.74
C ARG A 79 -9.72 3.27 -1.91
N ALA A 80 -8.51 3.81 -1.74
CA ALA A 80 -7.78 4.45 -2.82
C ALA A 80 -7.49 3.41 -3.90
N LYS A 81 -7.90 3.69 -5.15
CA LYS A 81 -7.71 2.75 -6.26
C LYS A 81 -6.24 2.54 -6.59
N GLN A 82 -5.41 3.53 -6.32
CA GLN A 82 -3.98 3.54 -6.61
C GLN A 82 -3.23 3.98 -5.36
N GLN A 83 -2.19 3.25 -5.01
CA GLN A 83 -1.26 3.62 -3.95
C GLN A 83 0.16 3.40 -4.45
N VAL A 84 1.01 4.38 -4.19
CA VAL A 84 2.45 4.32 -4.47
C VAL A 84 3.16 4.53 -3.14
N LYS A 85 4.09 3.64 -2.84
CA LYS A 85 4.99 3.76 -1.70
C LYS A 85 6.40 3.62 -2.19
N TYR A 86 7.24 4.57 -1.83
CA TYR A 86 8.64 4.54 -2.16
C TYR A 86 9.47 4.80 -0.91
N GLU A 87 10.40 3.92 -0.64
CA GLU A 87 11.26 3.97 0.52
C GLU A 87 12.72 3.91 0.08
N LEU A 88 13.52 4.80 0.64
CA LEU A 88 14.95 4.89 0.43
C LEU A 88 15.63 4.74 1.78
N THR A 89 16.51 3.75 1.88
CA THR A 89 17.33 3.53 3.08
C THR A 89 18.78 3.58 2.71
N GLY A 90 19.61 4.18 3.54
CA GLY A 90 21.05 4.14 3.33
C GLY A 90 21.82 4.38 4.61
N GLN A 91 23.12 4.13 4.53
CA GLN A 91 24.04 4.34 5.63
C GLN A 91 25.28 5.09 5.16
N ILE A 92 25.64 6.14 5.89
CA ILE A 92 26.87 6.91 5.69
C ILE A 92 27.59 6.93 7.04
N PHE A 93 28.74 6.24 7.12
CA PHE A 93 29.46 5.98 8.38
C PHE A 93 28.55 5.31 9.43
N GLU A 94 28.39 5.92 10.60
CA GLU A 94 27.52 5.46 11.69
C GLU A 94 26.09 6.01 11.58
N LEU A 95 25.82 6.88 10.60
CA LEU A 95 24.52 7.51 10.41
C LEU A 95 23.68 6.70 9.40
N GLY A 96 22.64 6.04 9.89
CA GLY A 96 21.58 5.47 9.07
C GLY A 96 20.50 6.50 8.79
N TRP A 97 19.96 6.51 7.58
CA TRP A 97 18.85 7.37 7.18
C TRP A 97 17.78 6.58 6.42
N ASN A 98 16.53 7.02 6.55
CA ASN A 98 15.38 6.48 5.85
C ASN A 98 14.47 7.62 5.40
N VAL A 99 14.08 7.58 4.12
CA VAL A 99 13.11 8.48 3.52
C VAL A 99 11.95 7.64 3.00
N MET A 100 10.73 7.98 3.41
CA MET A 100 9.52 7.33 2.92
C MET A 100 8.64 8.36 2.23
N TYR A 101 8.23 8.05 1.00
CA TYR A 101 7.23 8.77 0.25
C TYR A 101 6.03 7.86 0.02
N GLN A 102 4.84 8.38 0.32
CA GLN A 102 3.60 7.65 0.10
C GLN A 102 2.59 8.56 -0.60
N TYR A 103 2.10 8.09 -1.75
CA TYR A 103 0.99 8.71 -2.48
C TYR A 103 -0.21 7.77 -2.44
N LEU A 104 -1.37 8.33 -2.09
CA LEU A 104 -2.64 7.64 -2.22
C LEU A 104 -3.48 8.41 -3.22
N GLY A 105 -3.82 7.73 -4.31
CA GLY A 105 -4.69 8.25 -5.34
C GLY A 105 -6.13 8.43 -4.86
N GLU A 106 -6.94 8.91 -5.80
CA GLU A 106 -8.29 9.38 -5.57
C GLU A 106 -9.17 8.34 -4.86
N ARG A 107 -9.94 8.81 -3.87
CA ARG A 107 -10.92 8.01 -3.14
C ARG A 107 -12.31 8.50 -3.52
N TYR A 108 -13.21 7.56 -3.80
CA TYR A 108 -14.64 7.86 -3.90
C TYR A 108 -15.23 7.75 -2.48
N ASP A 109 -15.83 8.84 -1.99
CA ASP A 109 -16.58 8.88 -0.74
C ASP A 109 -18.03 9.27 -1.02
N LYS A 110 -18.96 8.85 -0.16
CA LYS A 110 -20.35 9.30 -0.22
C LYS A 110 -20.54 10.47 0.71
N ASP A 111 -21.01 11.58 0.15
CA ASP A 111 -21.56 12.67 0.94
C ASP A 111 -22.92 12.23 1.51
N TYR A 112 -22.98 12.07 2.83
CA TYR A 112 -24.14 11.52 3.55
C TYR A 112 -25.36 12.46 3.53
N ASP A 113 -25.17 13.74 3.18
CA ASP A 113 -26.26 14.73 3.10
C ASP A 113 -26.95 14.81 1.73
N ASN A 114 -26.31 14.36 0.64
CA ASN A 114 -26.82 14.64 -0.71
C ASN A 114 -26.83 13.44 -1.68
N ASN A 115 -26.43 12.25 -1.24
CA ASN A 115 -26.44 11.02 -2.07
C ASN A 115 -25.68 11.19 -3.41
N ARG A 116 -24.58 11.96 -3.40
CA ARG A 116 -23.67 12.17 -4.53
C ARG A 116 -22.31 11.56 -4.24
N ASP A 117 -21.70 10.94 -5.25
CA ASP A 117 -20.33 10.45 -5.17
C ASP A 117 -19.37 11.66 -5.16
N VAL A 118 -18.61 11.82 -4.09
CA VAL A 118 -17.60 12.87 -3.94
C VAL A 118 -16.22 12.26 -4.17
N LYS A 119 -15.49 12.87 -5.09
CA LYS A 119 -14.12 12.52 -5.44
C LYS A 119 -13.18 13.28 -4.48
N MET A 120 -12.57 12.57 -3.54
CA MET A 120 -11.52 13.16 -2.70
C MET A 120 -10.17 13.05 -3.43
N GLY A 121 -9.49 14.19 -3.53
CA GLY A 121 -8.16 14.28 -4.13
C GLY A 121 -7.15 13.42 -3.37
N GLY A 122 -6.16 12.89 -4.08
CA GLY A 122 -5.08 12.13 -3.47
C GLY A 122 -4.27 12.99 -2.49
N PHE A 123 -3.60 12.34 -1.56
CA PHE A 123 -2.68 13.01 -0.64
C PHE A 123 -1.31 12.36 -0.68
N GLU A 124 -0.30 13.18 -0.38
CA GLU A 124 1.11 12.81 -0.34
C GLU A 124 1.63 12.94 1.08
N LEU A 125 2.39 11.94 1.53
CA LEU A 125 3.11 11.97 2.80
C LEU A 125 4.60 11.77 2.54
N VAL A 126 5.42 12.57 3.20
CA VAL A 126 6.87 12.43 3.24
C VAL A 126 7.29 12.26 4.70
N GLY A 127 8.00 11.19 5.00
CA GLY A 127 8.61 10.93 6.30
C GLY A 127 10.12 10.81 6.19
N TYR A 128 10.84 11.28 7.21
CA TYR A 128 12.30 11.17 7.31
C TYR A 128 12.68 10.74 8.72
N TRP A 129 13.59 9.77 8.81
CA TRP A 129 14.14 9.28 10.08
C TRP A 129 15.65 9.08 9.94
N SER A 130 16.41 9.38 11.01
CA SER A 130 17.85 9.11 11.08
C SER A 130 18.24 8.56 12.44
N PHE A 131 19.18 7.62 12.46
CA PHE A 131 19.72 7.02 13.69
C PHE A 131 21.25 6.96 13.62
N ILE A 132 21.91 7.11 14.77
CA ILE A 132 23.36 6.93 14.90
C ILE A 132 23.59 5.58 15.57
N SER A 133 24.30 4.67 14.90
CA SER A 133 24.73 3.41 15.48
C SER A 133 25.96 3.67 16.35
N GLY A 134 25.77 3.73 17.67
CA GLY A 134 26.89 3.84 18.60
C GLY A 134 27.70 2.54 18.62
N HIS A 135 28.98 2.61 18.26
CA HIS A 135 29.92 1.50 18.44
C HIS A 135 30.16 1.28 19.94
N LEU A 136 29.45 0.33 20.55
CA LEU A 136 29.84 -0.22 21.85
C LEU A 136 31.05 -1.14 21.63
N THR A 137 32.25 -0.58 21.62
CA THR A 137 33.46 -1.37 21.85
C THR A 137 33.38 -1.90 23.29
N SER A 138 32.99 -3.16 23.43
CA SER A 138 33.23 -3.93 24.65
C SER A 138 34.74 -4.15 24.77
N ASP A 139 35.46 -3.18 25.33
CA ASP A 139 36.79 -3.45 25.89
C ASP A 139 36.57 -4.22 27.20
N SER A 140 36.57 -5.55 27.10
CA SER A 140 36.68 -6.43 28.25
C SER A 140 38.14 -6.87 28.37
N SER A 141 38.95 -6.08 29.07
CA SER A 141 40.24 -6.54 29.61
C SER A 141 40.01 -7.12 31.00
N TRP A 142 40.18 -8.43 31.14
CA TRP A 142 40.50 -9.11 32.39
C TRP A 142 41.75 -9.97 32.17
#